data_AF-A0A2R6JZE4-F1
#
_entry.id   AF-A0A2R6JZE4-F1
#
_cell.length_a   1.000
_cell.length_b   1.000
_cell.length_c   1.000
_cell.angle_alpha   90.00
_cell.angle_beta   90.00
_cell.angle_gamma   90.00
#
_symmetry.space_group_name_H-M   'P 1'
#
loop_
_entity.id
_entity.type
_entity.pdbx_description
1 polymer ?
#
loop_
_entity_poly.entity_id
_entity_poly.type
_entity_poly.pdbx_seq_one_letter_code
_entity_poly.pdbx_strand_id
1 'polypeptide(L)' 'MPVSETAPEHDVDADGAALPVNELFTSLQGEGKLAGVPSTFVRTSG' A
#
# COMPACT_ATOMS: atom_id res chain seq x y z
N MET A 1 22.29 8.55 -12.06
CA MET A 1 22.56 7.22 -11.46
C MET A 1 21.22 6.62 -11.09
N PRO A 2 20.82 5.44 -11.59
CA PRO A 2 19.62 4.78 -11.07
C PRO A 2 19.94 4.27 -9.66
N VAL A 3 19.10 4.62 -8.69
CA VAL A 3 19.17 4.05 -7.34
C VAL A 3 18.35 2.76 -7.37
N SER A 4 19.02 1.62 -7.37
CA SER A 4 18.36 0.34 -7.11
C SER A 4 18.14 0.26 -5.60
N GLU A 5 16.91 0.54 -5.17
CA GLU A 5 16.48 0.28 -3.80
C GLU A 5 16.18 -1.21 -3.68
N THR A 6 17.10 -1.96 -3.07
CA THR A 6 16.82 -3.33 -2.63
C THR A 6 15.89 -3.21 -1.42
N ALA A 7 14.59 -3.46 -1.63
CA ALA A 7 13.63 -3.48 -0.55
C ALA A 7 14.10 -4.53 0.49
N PRO A 8 14.17 -4.18 1.79
CA PRO A 8 14.51 -5.15 2.81
C PRO A 8 13.45 -6.26 2.78
N GLU A 9 13.90 -7.51 2.77
CA GLU A 9 13.08 -8.67 3.10
C GLU A 9 12.50 -8.44 4.50
N HIS A 10 11.24 -8.01 4.56
CA HIS A 10 10.50 -7.93 5.81
C HIS A 10 10.19 -9.36 6.23
N ASP A 11 11.04 -9.92 7.10
CA ASP A 11 10.62 -10.99 8.00
C ASP A 11 9.54 -10.39 8.90
N VAL A 12 8.30 -10.44 8.42
CA VAL A 12 7.12 -10.21 9.25
C VAL A 12 7.05 -11.38 10.22
N ASP A 13 7.66 -11.21 11.39
CA ASP A 13 7.27 -11.94 12.60
C ASP A 13 5.78 -11.62 12.85
N ALA A 14 4.91 -12.37 12.17
CA ALA A 14 3.46 -12.19 12.14
C ALA A 14 2.83 -12.76 13.42
N ASP A 15 3.30 -12.29 14.58
CA ASP A 15 2.65 -12.52 15.88
C ASP A 15 1.30 -11.77 16.00
N GLY A 16 0.91 -11.01 14.97
CA GLY A 16 -0.43 -10.44 14.78
C GLY A 16 -1.03 -10.86 13.44
N ALA A 17 -2.35 -11.06 13.40
CA ALA A 17 -3.07 -11.43 12.18
C ALA A 17 -2.78 -10.44 11.05
N ALA A 18 -2.08 -10.89 10.02
CA ALA A 18 -1.81 -10.08 8.84
C ALA A 18 -3.12 -9.69 8.14
N LEU A 19 -3.22 -8.43 7.70
CA LEU A 19 -4.35 -7.97 6.91
C LEU A 19 -4.31 -8.65 5.53
N PRO A 20 -5.42 -9.25 5.07
CA PRO A 20 -5.45 -9.90 3.77
C PRO A 20 -5.54 -8.81 2.69
N VAL A 21 -4.41 -8.38 2.11
CA VAL A 21 -4.36 -7.33 1.08
C VAL A 21 -4.44 -7.94 -0.32
N ASN A 22 -5.39 -7.49 -1.13
CA ASN A 22 -5.58 -7.90 -2.52
C ASN A 22 -4.82 -7.01 -3.51
N GLU A 23 -4.90 -5.70 -3.35
CA GLU A 23 -4.31 -4.72 -4.27
C GLU A 23 -3.69 -3.56 -3.48
N LEU A 24 -2.52 -3.09 -3.91
CA LEU A 24 -1.85 -1.92 -3.37
C LEU A 24 -1.34 -1.05 -4.53
N PHE A 25 -1.73 0.22 -4.56
CA PHE A 25 -1.30 1.16 -5.59
C PHE A 25 -1.36 2.60 -5.08
N THR A 26 -0.68 3.51 -5.79
CA THR A 26 -0.69 4.95 -5.50
C THR A 26 -1.34 5.69 -6.66
N SER A 27 -2.28 6.58 -6.35
CA SER A 27 -3.04 7.35 -7.35
C SER A 27 -3.61 8.64 -6.73
N LEU A 28 -4.54 9.30 -7.42
CA LEU A 28 -5.35 10.38 -6.87
C LEU A 28 -6.70 9.83 -6.38
N GLN A 29 -7.18 10.32 -5.24
CA GLN A 29 -8.52 10.01 -4.75
C GLN A 29 -9.58 10.52 -5.73
N GLY A 30 -10.50 9.64 -6.16
CA GLY A 30 -11.49 9.98 -7.19
C GLY A 30 -12.73 10.70 -6.65
N GLU A 31 -13.00 10.59 -5.35
CA GLU A 31 -14.31 10.91 -4.79
C GLU A 31 -14.24 11.60 -3.41
N GLY A 32 -15.35 12.24 -3.04
CA GLY A 32 -15.55 12.87 -1.73
C GLY A 32 -14.73 14.14 -1.52
N LYS A 33 -14.58 14.54 -0.26
CA LYS A 33 -13.90 15.79 0.13
C LYS A 33 -12.43 15.86 -0.34
N LEU A 34 -11.80 14.70 -0.54
CA LEU A 34 -10.38 14.59 -0.88
C LEU A 34 -10.16 14.27 -2.36
N ALA A 35 -11.17 14.44 -3.22
CA ALA A 35 -11.01 14.22 -4.65
C ALA A 35 -9.81 15.03 -5.21
N GLY A 36 -8.94 14.37 -5.97
CA GLY A 36 -7.71 14.94 -6.54
C GLY A 36 -6.47 14.86 -5.65
N VAL A 37 -6.57 14.38 -4.41
CA VAL A 37 -5.42 14.29 -3.49
C VAL A 37 -4.60 13.01 -3.76
N PRO A 38 -3.26 13.09 -3.89
CA PRO A 38 -2.39 11.91 -3.96
C PRO A 38 -2.54 11.02 -2.74
N SER A 39 -2.72 9.72 -2.95
CA SER A 39 -3.03 8.76 -1.88
C SER A 39 -2.52 7.36 -2.23
N THR A 40 -2.18 6.61 -1.19
CA THR A 40 -1.90 5.16 -1.27
C THR A 40 -3.16 4.39 -0.93
N PHE A 41 -3.55 3.48 -1.82
CA PHE A 41 -4.72 2.63 -1.69
C PHE A 41 -4.29 1.24 -1.22
N VAL A 42 -4.96 0.76 -0.19
CA VAL A 42 -4.85 -0.62 0.31
C VAL A 42 -6.23 -1.25 0.21
N ARG A 43 -6.40 -2.18 -0.72
CA ARG A 43 -7.64 -2.96 -0.85
C ARG A 43 -7.45 -4.29 -0.14
N THR A 44 -8.22 -4.55 0.90
CA THR A 44 -8.23 -5.84 1.60
C THR A 44 -9.25 -6.80 0.99
N SER A 45 -9.04 -8.11 1.13
CA SER A 45 -10.05 -9.15 0.92
C SER A 45 -10.92 -9.33 2.16
N GLY A 46 -12.16 -9.76 1.94
CA GLY A 46 -13.17 -9.91 2.97
C GLY A 46 -14.52 -9.42 2.46
#